data_AF-A0A1V5P206-F1
#
_entry.id   AF-A0A1V5P206-F1
#
_cell.length_a   1.000
_cell.length_b   1.000
_cell.length_c   1.000
_cell.angle_alpha   90.00
_cell.angle_beta   90.00
_cell.angle_gamma   90.00
#
_symmetry.space_group_name_H-M   'P 1'
#
loop_
_entity.id
_entity.type
_entity.pdbx_description
1 polymer ?
#
loop_
_entity_poly.entity_id
_entity_poly.type
_entity_poly.pdbx_seq_one_letter_code
_entity_poly.pdbx_strand_id
1 'polypeptide(L)'
;MNLQLQFPPHTKERTDEGTNQVQALSQKFAGDNKKLMEYWETTGNQWISNHLARELGISSYVSARVKDLRYLGIEIETQKNGRITEFRLIIH
;
A
#
# COMPACT_ATOMS: atom_id res chain seq x y z
N MET A 1 -28.16 -5.50 27.30
CA MET A 1 -28.49 -4.82 26.02
C MET A 1 -27.60 -5.41 24.94
N ASN A 2 -28.16 -6.16 23.98
CA ASN A 2 -27.42 -6.65 22.81
C ASN A 2 -27.49 -5.60 21.71
N LEU A 3 -26.39 -4.91 21.44
CA LEU A 3 -26.25 -4.04 20.27
C LEU A 3 -26.00 -4.93 19.05
N GLN A 4 -27.07 -5.22 18.29
CA GLN A 4 -26.90 -5.84 16.97
C GLN A 4 -26.37 -4.78 15.99
N LEU A 5 -25.12 -4.96 15.55
CA LEU A 5 -24.54 -4.21 14.44
C LEU A 5 -25.28 -4.62 13.15
N GLN A 6 -26.20 -3.77 12.67
CA GLN A 6 -26.76 -3.91 11.33
C GLN A 6 -25.82 -3.25 10.34
N PHE A 7 -25.24 -4.06 9.44
CA PHE A 7 -24.50 -3.56 8.30
C PHE A 7 -25.47 -3.35 7.14
N PRO A 8 -25.40 -2.21 6.44
CA PRO A 8 -26.22 -1.99 5.25
C PRO A 8 -25.89 -3.07 4.19
N PRO A 9 -26.89 -3.54 3.42
CA PRO A 9 -26.64 -4.52 2.38
C PRO A 9 -25.70 -3.94 1.33
N HIS A 10 -24.72 -4.74 0.88
CA HIS A 10 -23.86 -4.36 -0.24
C HIS A 10 -24.72 -4.17 -1.51
N THR A 11 -25.02 -2.93 -1.85
CA THR A 11 -25.67 -2.59 -3.12
C THR A 11 -24.65 -2.72 -4.24
N LYS A 12 -24.99 -3.50 -5.28
CA LYS A 12 -24.16 -3.66 -6.49
C LYS A 12 -24.27 -2.46 -7.45
N GLU A 13 -25.05 -1.46 -7.10
CA GLU A 13 -25.23 -0.26 -7.90
C GLU A 13 -23.95 0.58 -7.90
N ARG A 14 -23.46 0.88 -9.12
CA ARG A 14 -22.41 1.87 -9.31
C ARG A 14 -23.05 3.24 -9.21
N THR A 15 -22.75 3.98 -8.14
CA THR A 15 -23.11 5.39 -8.01
C THR A 15 -21.93 6.27 -8.44
N ASP A 16 -22.19 7.47 -8.95
CA ASP A 16 -21.14 8.42 -9.31
C ASP A 16 -20.23 8.75 -8.11
N GLU A 17 -20.84 8.86 -6.92
CA GLU A 17 -20.10 9.03 -5.67
C GLU A 17 -19.16 7.85 -5.38
N GLY A 18 -19.65 6.61 -5.51
CA GLY A 18 -18.84 5.41 -5.33
C GLY A 18 -17.72 5.30 -6.36
N THR A 19 -17.99 5.67 -7.62
CA THR A 19 -16.96 5.74 -8.67
C THR A 19 -15.89 6.77 -8.34
N ASN A 20 -16.27 7.98 -7.90
CA ASN A 20 -15.32 9.03 -7.51
C ASN A 20 -14.47 8.61 -6.30
N GLN A 21 -15.06 7.96 -5.31
CA GLN A 21 -14.33 7.45 -4.14
C GLN A 21 -13.29 6.39 -4.55
N VAL A 22 -13.67 5.44 -5.41
CA VAL A 22 -12.76 4.41 -5.92
C VAL A 22 -11.62 5.03 -6.75
N GLN A 23 -11.92 6.01 -7.60
CA GLN A 23 -10.90 6.73 -8.37
C GLN A 23 -9.93 7.49 -7.47
N ALA A 24 -10.43 8.22 -6.48
CA ALA A 24 -9.59 8.95 -5.52
C ALA A 24 -8.68 8.01 -4.72
N LEU A 25 -9.19 6.85 -4.29
CA LEU A 25 -8.40 5.82 -3.62
C LEU A 25 -7.32 5.24 -4.55
N SER A 26 -7.67 4.96 -5.80
CA SER A 26 -6.72 4.46 -6.80
C SER A 26 -5.57 5.45 -7.06
N GLN A 27 -5.88 6.74 -7.24
CA GLN A 27 -4.87 7.79 -7.41
C GLN A 27 -3.97 7.92 -6.18
N LYS A 28 -4.55 7.89 -4.98
CA LYS A 28 -3.80 7.91 -3.73
C LYS A 28 -2.83 6.73 -3.63
N PHE A 29 -3.28 5.53 -3.98
CA PHE A 29 -2.45 4.33 -3.94
C PHE A 29 -1.34 4.34 -4.97
N ALA A 30 -1.61 4.86 -6.17
CA ALA A 30 -0.58 5.11 -7.19
C ALA A 30 0.48 6.11 -6.69
N GLY A 31 0.05 7.18 -6.01
CA GLY A 31 0.96 8.14 -5.37
C GLY A 31 1.84 7.51 -4.29
N ASP A 32 1.25 6.69 -3.41
CA ASP A 32 1.98 5.96 -2.37
C ASP A 32 3.01 4.97 -2.97
N ASN A 33 2.65 4.27 -4.05
CA ASN A 33 3.55 3.38 -4.78
C ASN A 33 4.74 4.15 -5.39
N LYS A 34 4.47 5.32 -5.99
CA LYS A 34 5.52 6.18 -6.55
C LYS A 34 6.52 6.62 -5.48
N LYS A 35 6.05 7.11 -4.33
CA LYS A 35 6.90 7.51 -3.20
C LYS A 35 7.79 6.36 -2.70
N LEU A 36 7.23 5.15 -2.66
CA LEU A 36 7.96 3.97 -2.23
C LEU A 36 9.11 3.62 -3.20
N MET A 37 8.85 3.71 -4.50
CA MET A 37 9.89 3.53 -5.53
C MET A 37 10.96 4.62 -5.46
N GLU A 38 10.55 5.89 -5.33
CA GLU A 38 11.47 7.04 -5.18
C GLU A 38 12.35 6.89 -3.94
N TYR A 39 11.81 6.40 -2.82
CA TYR A 39 12.60 6.11 -1.63
C TYR A 39 13.71 5.10 -1.93
N TRP A 40 13.40 3.98 -2.60
CA TRP A 40 14.42 2.98 -2.94
C TRP A 40 15.44 3.51 -3.94
N GLU A 41 15.04 4.32 -4.91
CA GLU A 41 15.97 4.96 -5.84
C GLU A 41 16.93 5.91 -5.12
N THR A 42 16.39 6.82 -4.31
CA THR A 42 17.17 7.89 -3.66
C THR A 42 18.07 7.40 -2.53
N THR A 43 17.71 6.31 -1.85
CA THR A 43 18.48 5.77 -0.72
C THR A 43 19.50 4.70 -1.12
N GLY A 44 19.55 4.32 -2.40
CA GLY A 44 20.37 3.18 -2.86
C GLY A 44 19.78 1.84 -2.39
N ASN A 45 18.47 1.69 -2.49
CA ASN A 45 17.68 0.51 -2.16
C ASN A 45 17.76 0.10 -0.68
N GLN A 46 17.61 1.07 0.24
CA GLN A 46 17.56 0.78 1.66
C GLN A 46 16.25 0.08 2.06
N TRP A 47 16.32 -0.65 3.18
CA TRP A 47 15.14 -1.23 3.78
C TRP A 47 14.17 -0.15 4.27
N ILE A 48 12.87 -0.39 4.10
CA ILE A 48 11.82 0.50 4.60
C ILE A 48 10.86 -0.24 5.53
N SER A 49 10.54 0.39 6.66
CA SER A 49 9.55 -0.10 7.63
C SER A 49 8.23 0.67 7.48
N ASN A 50 7.15 0.13 8.07
CA ASN A 50 5.87 0.85 8.12
C ASN A 50 5.94 2.19 8.87
N HIS A 51 6.83 2.31 9.87
CA HIS A 51 7.02 3.55 10.60
C HIS A 51 7.61 4.62 9.70
N LEU A 52 8.73 4.31 9.05
CA LEU A 52 9.42 5.22 8.14
C LEU A 52 8.54 5.59 6.94
N ALA A 53 7.79 4.64 6.38
CA ALA A 53 6.87 4.92 5.29
C ALA A 53 5.81 5.97 5.67
N ARG A 54 5.29 5.95 6.91
CA ARG A 54 4.34 6.97 7.39
C ARG A 54 4.98 8.35 7.50
N GLU A 55 6.23 8.43 7.94
CA GLU A 55 6.99 9.70 7.99
C GLU A 55 7.20 10.29 6.58
N LEU A 56 7.33 9.43 5.57
CA LEU A 56 7.40 9.81 4.15
C LEU A 56 6.02 10.11 3.52
N GLY A 57 4.95 10.06 4.31
CA GLY A 57 3.59 10.31 3.86
C GLY A 57 3.02 9.20 2.97
N ILE A 58 3.52 7.96 3.09
CA ILE A 58 2.88 6.77 2.53
C ILE A 58 1.80 6.34 3.52
N SER A 59 0.55 6.54 3.11
CA SER A 59 -0.60 6.46 4.02
C SER A 59 -1.05 5.03 4.33
N SER A 60 -0.78 4.09 3.43
CA SER A 60 -1.07 2.67 3.58
C SER A 60 0.10 1.90 4.20
N TYR A 61 -0.17 0.70 4.71
CA TYR A 61 0.89 -0.25 5.05
C TYR A 61 1.79 -0.55 3.83
N VAL A 62 3.10 -0.62 4.06
CA VAL A 62 4.10 -0.92 3.01
C VAL A 62 3.78 -2.26 2.36
N SER A 63 3.32 -3.25 3.12
CA SER A 63 2.92 -4.56 2.58
C SER A 63 1.80 -4.50 1.54
N ALA A 64 0.87 -3.54 1.66
CA ALA A 64 -0.17 -3.33 0.66
C ALA A 64 0.42 -2.77 -0.65
N ARG A 65 1.34 -1.80 -0.54
CA ARG A 65 2.06 -1.24 -1.70
C ARG A 65 2.97 -2.26 -2.35
N VAL A 66 3.67 -3.07 -1.57
CA VAL A 66 4.47 -4.19 -2.05
C VAL A 66 3.62 -5.17 -2.86
N LYS A 67 2.40 -5.46 -2.42
CA LYS A 67 1.47 -6.30 -3.17
C LYS A 67 1.10 -5.66 -4.53
N ASP A 68 0.79 -4.36 -4.53
CA ASP A 68 0.47 -3.64 -5.77
C ASP A 68 1.66 -3.62 -6.74
N LEU A 69 2.87 -3.35 -6.25
CA LEU A 69 4.09 -3.34 -7.06
C LEU A 69 4.46 -4.72 -7.60
N ARG A 70 4.27 -5.79 -6.82
CA ARG A 70 4.45 -7.17 -7.29
C ARG A 70 3.47 -7.54 -8.40
N TYR A 71 2.24 -7.04 -8.34
CA TYR A 71 1.27 -7.22 -9.42
C TYR A 71 1.75 -6.55 -10.72
N LEU A 72 2.58 -5.51 -10.63
CA LEU A 72 3.24 -4.85 -11.76
C LEU A 72 4.57 -5.52 -12.16
N GLY A 73 4.93 -6.66 -11.56
CA GLY A 73 6.15 -7.41 -11.87
C GLY A 73 7.40 -6.95 -11.13
N ILE A 74 7.27 -6.07 -10.13
CA ILE A 74 8.42 -5.59 -9.34
C ILE A 74 8.74 -6.59 -8.23
N GLU A 75 9.97 -7.07 -8.21
CA GLU A 75 10.46 -8.01 -7.20
C GLU A 75 10.94 -7.28 -5.95
N ILE A 76 10.43 -7.72 -4.79
CA ILE A 76 10.66 -7.07 -3.50
C ILE A 76 11.00 -8.12 -2.46
N GLU A 77 12.10 -7.91 -1.76
CA GLU A 77 12.53 -8.67 -0.59
C GLU A 77 11.72 -8.23 0.63
N THR A 78 11.20 -9.20 1.37
CA THR A 78 10.26 -8.95 2.49
C THR A 78 10.74 -9.51 3.82
N GLN A 79 11.95 -10.07 3.88
CA GLN A 79 12.48 -10.68 5.08
C GLN A 79 13.81 -10.04 5.45
N LYS A 80 13.80 -9.26 6.52
CA LYS A 80 15.02 -8.78 7.16
C LYS A 80 15.23 -9.59 8.42
N ASN A 81 16.37 -10.28 8.53
CA ASN A 81 16.69 -11.13 9.70
C ASN A 81 15.60 -12.17 10.02
N GLY A 82 14.97 -12.75 9.00
CA GLY A 82 13.92 -13.77 9.16
C GLY A 82 12.55 -13.25 9.60
N ARG A 83 12.33 -11.92 9.62
CA ARG A 83 11.04 -11.30 9.97
C ARG A 83 10.49 -10.45 8.83
N ILE A 84 9.16 -10.45 8.69
CA ILE A 84 8.44 -9.60 7.71
C ILE A 84 8.15 -8.24 8.35
N THR A 85 9.21 -7.47 8.57
CA THR A 85 9.13 -6.14 9.20
C THR A 85 9.51 -5.01 8.26
N GLU A 86 10.34 -5.30 7.25
CA GLU A 86 10.91 -4.32 6.35
C GLU A 86 10.95 -4.85 4.91
N PHE A 87 11.04 -3.93 3.95
CA PHE A 87 10.94 -4.21 2.51
C PHE A 87 12.05 -3.50 1.72
N ARG A 88 12.58 -4.13 0.67
CA ARG A 88 13.47 -3.48 -0.32
C ARG A 88 13.36 -4.13 -1.69
N LEU A 89 13.80 -3.47 -2.75
CA LEU A 89 13.85 -4.07 -4.10
C LEU A 89 14.85 -5.23 -4.14
N ILE A 90 14.58 -6.23 -4.97
CA ILE A 90 15.59 -7.20 -5.39
C ILE A 90 16.27 -6.60 -6.63
N ILE A 91 17.59 -6.38 -6.55
CA ILE A 91 18.39 -5.92 -7.69
C ILE A 91 19.12 -7.15 -8.25
N HIS A 92 18.93 -7.41 -9.55
CA HIS A 92 19.64 -8.43 -10.31
C HIS A 92 20.92 -7.88 -10.92
#